data_AF-A0A1M4ZM50-F1
#
_entry.id   AF-A0A1M4ZM50-F1
#
_cell.length_a   1.000
_cell.length_b   1.000
_cell.length_c   1.000
_cell.angle_alpha   90.00
_cell.angle_beta   90.00
_cell.angle_gamma   90.00
#
_symmetry.space_group_name_H-M   'P 1'
#
loop_
_entity.id
_entity.type
_entity.pdbx_description
1 polymer ?
#
loop_
_entity_poly.entity_id
_entity_poly.type
_entity_poly.pdbx_seq_one_letter_code
_entity_poly.pdbx_strand_id
1 'polypeptide(L)'
;MFCLFILFCKIITNKPMNAYTYYELKGLSEKKLYEVFIENGLEVDDELEEYLTEEEIAKILKTDFDLLIQGISNRSHSMYFRFAKEVKRVYELLLEKHR
;
A
#
# COMPACT_ATOMS: atom_id res chain seq x y z
N MET A 1 3.95 -1.47 -39.78
CA MET A 1 4.86 -0.99 -38.72
C MET A 1 4.00 -0.32 -37.67
N PHE A 2 4.22 -0.71 -36.41
CA PHE A 2 3.35 -0.59 -35.25
C PHE A 2 2.91 0.84 -34.90
N CYS A 3 1.68 0.98 -34.38
CA CYS A 3 1.41 1.66 -33.10
C CYS A 3 -0.08 1.49 -32.73
N LEU A 4 -0.40 0.32 -32.15
CA LEU A 4 -1.63 0.16 -31.36
C LEU A 4 -1.43 0.96 -30.07
N PHE A 5 -1.91 2.21 -30.08
CA PHE A 5 -2.13 3.00 -28.86
C PHE A 5 -3.27 2.30 -28.10
N ILE A 6 -2.92 1.32 -27.27
CA ILE A 6 -3.86 0.74 -26.31
C ILE A 6 -4.12 1.83 -25.27
N LEU A 7 -5.22 2.55 -25.49
CA LEU A 7 -5.89 3.34 -24.47
C LEU A 7 -6.18 2.41 -23.28
N PHE A 8 -5.27 2.36 -22.31
CA PHE A 8 -5.61 1.92 -20.96
C PHE A 8 -6.47 3.02 -20.34
N CYS A 9 -7.74 3.10 -20.76
CA CYS A 9 -8.81 3.62 -19.92
C CYS A 9 -8.94 2.65 -18.73
N LYS A 10 -8.00 2.72 -17.77
CA LYS A 10 -8.26 2.24 -16.43
C LYS A 10 -9.45 3.09 -15.96
N ILE A 11 -10.61 2.44 -15.93
CA ILE A 11 -11.86 2.98 -15.40
C ILE A 11 -11.51 3.65 -14.08
N ILE A 12 -11.52 4.98 -14.05
CA ILE A 12 -11.48 5.75 -12.82
C ILE A 12 -12.83 5.47 -12.16
N THR A 13 -12.89 4.38 -11.40
CA THR A 13 -13.89 4.26 -10.35
C THR A 13 -13.58 5.40 -9.39
N ASN A 14 -14.28 6.53 -9.53
CA ASN A 14 -14.42 7.56 -8.51
C ASN A 14 -15.14 6.95 -7.30
N LYS A 15 -14.48 5.99 -6.66
CA LYS A 15 -14.90 5.45 -5.38
C LYS A 15 -14.44 6.52 -4.39
N PRO A 16 -15.37 7.18 -3.68
CA PRO A 16 -15.03 8.36 -2.89
C PRO A 16 -14.04 7.90 -1.82
N MET A 17 -12.81 8.45 -1.80
CA MET A 17 -11.71 8.21 -0.85
C MET A 17 -12.13 7.21 0.24
N ASN A 18 -11.95 5.91 -0.07
CA ASN A 18 -12.79 4.85 0.50
C ASN A 18 -12.53 4.68 1.98
N ALA A 19 -13.60 4.72 2.77
CA ALA A 19 -13.58 4.31 4.16
C ALA A 19 -13.47 2.78 4.18
N TYR A 20 -12.27 2.22 4.36
CA TYR A 20 -12.12 0.78 4.50
C TYR A 20 -12.23 0.37 5.96
N THR A 21 -12.78 -0.81 6.23
CA THR A 21 -12.61 -1.48 7.51
C THR A 21 -11.30 -2.26 7.55
N TYR A 22 -10.83 -2.59 8.75
CA TYR A 22 -9.69 -3.49 8.93
C TYR A 22 -9.87 -4.81 8.17
N TYR A 23 -11.04 -5.44 8.28
CA TYR A 23 -11.30 -6.74 7.66
C TYR A 23 -11.34 -6.67 6.13
N GLU A 24 -11.84 -5.56 5.56
CA GLU A 24 -11.80 -5.36 4.10
C GLU A 24 -10.36 -5.25 3.61
N LEU A 25 -9.51 -4.44 4.25
CA LEU A 25 -8.09 -4.33 3.89
C LEU A 25 -7.36 -5.66 4.09
N LYS A 26 -7.58 -6.32 5.24
CA LYS A 26 -6.99 -7.62 5.54
C LYS A 26 -7.44 -8.72 4.58
N GLY A 27 -8.61 -8.58 3.95
CA GLY A 27 -9.12 -9.52 2.95
C GLY A 27 -8.55 -9.34 1.54
N LEU A 28 -7.94 -8.20 1.23
CA LEU A 28 -7.39 -7.93 -0.12
C LEU A 28 -6.21 -8.84 -0.47
N SER A 29 -6.03 -9.12 -1.76
CA SER A 29 -4.79 -9.75 -2.25
C SER A 29 -3.58 -8.84 -2.01
N GLU A 30 -2.36 -9.40 -2.01
CA GLU A 30 -1.09 -8.66 -1.86
C GLU A 30 -1.04 -7.44 -2.79
N LYS A 31 -1.19 -7.70 -4.10
CA LYS A 31 -1.21 -6.67 -5.13
C LYS A 31 -2.30 -5.62 -4.87
N LYS A 32 -3.52 -6.05 -4.55
CA LYS A 32 -4.62 -5.09 -4.41
C LYS A 32 -4.49 -4.23 -3.16
N LEU A 33 -3.99 -4.81 -2.07
CA LEU A 33 -3.68 -4.09 -0.85
C LEU A 33 -2.63 -3.02 -1.12
N TYR A 34 -1.54 -3.38 -1.81
CA TYR A 34 -0.49 -2.44 -2.17
C TYR A 34 -1.00 -1.30 -3.07
N GLU A 35 -1.75 -1.62 -4.13
CA GLU A 35 -2.40 -0.62 -4.98
C GLU A 35 -3.27 0.36 -4.16
N VAL A 36 -4.08 -0.13 -3.23
CA VAL A 36 -4.93 0.73 -2.38
C VAL A 36 -4.06 1.66 -1.54
N PHE A 37 -2.96 1.18 -0.96
CA PHE A 37 -2.08 2.03 -0.17
C PHE A 37 -1.40 3.10 -1.03
N ILE A 38 -0.86 2.74 -2.20
CA ILE A 38 -0.25 3.69 -3.15
C ILE A 38 -1.26 4.74 -3.62
N GLU A 39 -2.47 4.33 -4.01
CA GLU A 39 -3.56 5.22 -4.43
C GLU A 39 -4.00 6.19 -3.32
N ASN A 40 -3.72 5.87 -2.06
CA ASN A 40 -4.02 6.71 -0.88
C ASN A 40 -2.76 7.36 -0.29
N GLY A 41 -1.68 7.43 -1.07
CA GLY A 41 -0.49 8.23 -0.76
C GLY A 41 0.53 7.51 0.11
N LEU A 42 0.65 6.18 0.01
CA LEU A 42 1.82 5.47 0.53
C LEU A 42 3.05 5.91 -0.26
N GLU A 43 4.00 6.47 0.47
CA GLU A 43 5.33 6.79 -0.05
C GLU A 43 6.26 5.65 0.36
N VAL A 44 6.94 5.06 -0.62
CA VAL A 44 7.98 4.07 -0.40
C VAL A 44 9.32 4.78 -0.49
N ASP A 45 10.14 4.60 0.54
CA ASP A 45 11.47 5.22 0.62
C ASP A 45 12.40 4.66 -0.46
N ASP A 46 13.15 5.53 -1.13
CA ASP A 46 14.10 5.16 -2.20
C ASP A 46 15.08 4.04 -1.77
N GLU A 47 15.52 4.04 -0.50
CA GLU A 47 16.38 2.98 0.03
C GLU A 47 15.67 1.63 0.05
N LEU A 48 14.35 1.59 0.29
CA LEU A 48 13.57 0.37 0.23
C LEU A 48 13.43 -0.15 -1.20
N GLU A 49 13.20 0.76 -2.15
CA GLU A 49 13.08 0.42 -3.59
C GLU A 49 14.41 0.00 -4.22
N GLU A 50 15.56 0.42 -3.67
CA GLU A 50 16.87 -0.04 -4.12
C GLU A 50 17.10 -1.54 -3.85
N TYR A 51 16.56 -2.05 -2.75
CA TYR A 51 16.80 -3.42 -2.29
C TYR A 51 15.67 -4.41 -2.56
N LEU A 52 14.44 -3.92 -2.81
CA LEU A 52 13.25 -4.76 -2.94
C LEU A 52 12.45 -4.38 -4.17
N THR A 53 11.92 -5.39 -4.85
CA THR A 53 10.97 -5.14 -5.93
C THR A 53 9.61 -4.72 -5.37
N GLU A 54 8.78 -4.12 -6.23
CA GLU A 54 7.40 -3.77 -5.89
C GLU A 54 6.61 -4.99 -5.37
N GLU A 55 6.82 -6.17 -5.97
CA GLU A 55 6.17 -7.41 -5.54
C GLU A 55 6.63 -7.85 -4.14
N GLU A 56 7.90 -7.68 -3.82
CA GLU A 56 8.43 -7.99 -2.49
C GLU A 56 7.90 -7.03 -1.43
N ILE A 57 7.80 -5.74 -1.75
CA ILE A 57 7.21 -4.72 -0.87
C ILE A 57 5.72 -5.02 -0.65
N ALA A 58 4.96 -5.33 -1.70
CA ALA A 58 3.55 -5.72 -1.60
C ALA A 58 3.36 -6.96 -0.73
N LYS A 59 4.24 -7.96 -0.88
CA LYS A 59 4.24 -9.18 -0.06
C LYS A 59 4.56 -8.89 1.40
N ILE A 60 5.53 -8.01 1.69
CA ILE A 60 5.84 -7.57 3.06
C ILE A 60 4.63 -6.85 3.66
N LEU A 61 4.04 -5.90 2.93
CA LEU A 61 2.85 -5.18 3.37
C LEU A 61 1.73 -6.14 3.77
N LYS A 62 1.50 -7.20 2.98
CA LYS A 62 0.47 -8.18 3.27
C LYS A 62 0.82 -9.09 4.45
N THR A 63 2.03 -9.63 4.45
CA THR A 63 2.48 -10.63 5.41
C THR A 63 2.54 -10.03 6.81
N ASP A 64 3.08 -8.82 6.92
CA ASP A 64 3.30 -8.13 8.18
C ASP A 64 2.22 -7.06 8.47
N PHE A 65 1.09 -7.11 7.76
CA PHE A 65 0.06 -6.06 7.78
C PHE A 65 -0.31 -5.60 9.19
N ASP A 66 -0.55 -6.55 10.11
CA ASP A 66 -1.02 -6.23 11.47
C ASP A 66 0.02 -5.46 12.29
N LEU A 67 1.31 -5.68 12.02
CA LEU A 67 2.41 -4.95 12.65
C LEU A 67 2.59 -3.58 12.00
N LEU A 68 2.56 -3.54 10.66
CA LEU A 68 2.82 -2.32 9.90
C LEU A 68 1.73 -1.27 10.15
N ILE A 69 0.46 -1.65 10.26
CA ILE A 69 -0.62 -0.70 10.62
C ILE A 69 -0.50 -0.14 12.04
N GLN A 70 0.36 -0.74 12.89
CA GLN A 70 0.72 -0.22 14.21
C GLN A 70 2.00 0.61 14.18
N GLY A 71 2.67 0.71 13.02
CA GLY A 71 3.96 1.39 12.86
C GLY A 71 5.15 0.56 13.35
N ILE A 72 5.00 -0.76 13.44
CA ILE A 72 6.00 -1.69 13.97
C ILE A 72 6.54 -2.55 12.84
N SER A 73 7.83 -2.88 12.89
CA SER A 73 8.45 -3.87 12.01
C SER A 73 9.09 -5.00 12.81
N ASN A 74 9.03 -6.23 12.27
CA ASN A 74 9.77 -7.39 12.75
C ASN A 74 11.22 -7.43 12.25
N ARG A 75 11.62 -6.51 11.36
CA ARG A 75 12.97 -6.39 10.81
C ARG A 75 13.70 -5.24 11.49
N SER A 76 15.00 -5.44 11.72
CA SER A 76 15.83 -4.52 12.49
C SER A 76 16.38 -3.34 11.69
N HIS A 77 16.36 -3.39 10.35
CA HIS A 77 16.90 -2.31 9.53
C HIS A 77 15.97 -1.08 9.53
N SER A 78 16.56 0.11 9.59
CA SER A 78 15.83 1.37 9.77
C SER A 78 14.80 1.65 8.67
N MET A 79 15.10 1.27 7.43
CA MET A 79 14.20 1.35 6.27
C MET A 79 12.83 0.70 6.53
N TYR A 80 12.78 -0.44 7.22
CA TYR A 80 11.52 -1.13 7.50
C TYR A 80 10.68 -0.42 8.56
N PHE A 81 11.31 0.30 9.50
CA PHE A 81 10.59 1.14 10.46
C PHE A 81 10.02 2.39 9.79
N ARG A 82 10.73 2.97 8.81
CA ARG A 82 10.20 4.09 8.02
C ARG A 82 9.01 3.65 7.17
N PHE A 83 9.13 2.50 6.50
CA PHE A 83 8.01 1.89 5.79
C PHE A 83 6.80 1.63 6.70
N ALA A 84 7.00 1.05 7.89
CA ALA A 84 5.92 0.81 8.83
C ALA A 84 5.21 2.10 9.27
N LYS A 85 5.96 3.19 9.48
CA LYS A 85 5.37 4.50 9.82
C LYS A 85 4.49 5.05 8.69
N GLU A 86 4.95 4.95 7.44
CA GLU A 86 4.15 5.38 6.29
C GLU A 86 2.91 4.52 6.09
N VAL A 87 3.03 3.19 6.26
CA VAL A 87 1.86 2.29 6.23
C VAL A 87 0.85 2.67 7.31
N LYS A 88 1.28 2.91 8.55
CA LYS A 88 0.38 3.35 9.62
C LYS A 88 -0.33 4.67 9.27
N ARG A 89 0.41 5.67 8.76
CA ARG A 89 -0.15 6.96 8.38
C ARG A 89 -1.27 6.80 7.34
N VAL A 90 -1.01 6.04 6.28
CA VAL A 90 -2.00 5.77 5.23
C VAL A 90 -3.18 4.95 5.77
N TYR A 91 -2.91 3.96 6.62
CA TYR A 91 -3.97 3.19 7.26
C TYR A 91 -4.92 4.06 8.08
N GLU A 92 -4.40 4.99 8.88
CA GLU A 92 -5.21 5.93 9.65
C GLU A 92 -6.09 6.81 8.74
N LEU A 93 -5.55 7.31 7.62
CA LEU A 93 -6.31 8.06 6.61
C LEU A 93 -7.44 7.22 5.98
N LEU A 94 -7.19 5.94 5.69
CA LEU A 94 -8.19 5.01 5.16
C LEU A 94 -9.32 4.73 6.17
N LEU A 95 -9.06 4.88 7.47
CA LEU A 95 -10.05 4.71 8.53
C LEU A 95 -10.78 6.00 8.91
N GLU A 96 -10.19 7.18 8.70
CA GLU A 96 -10.72 8.47 9.17
C GLU A 96 -12.10 8.82 8.60
N LYS A 97 -12.51 8.23 7.49
CA LYS A 97 -13.86 8.42 6.94
C LYS A 97 -14.96 7.62 7.68
N HIS A 98 -14.59 6.79 8.66
CA HIS A 98 -15.49 6.08 9.57
C HIS A 98 -15.57 6.69 10.99
N ARG A 99 -14.87 7.80 11.27
CA ARG A 99 -14.99 8.56 12.53
C ARG A 99 -15.89 9.78 12.34
#